data_AF-A0A4U5P1J8-F1
#
_entry.id   AF-A0A4U5P1J8-F1
#
_cell.length_a   1.000
_cell.length_b   1.000
_cell.length_c   1.000
_cell.angle_alpha   90.00
_cell.angle_beta   90.00
_cell.angle_gamma   90.00
#
_symmetry.space_group_name_H-M   'P 1'
#
loop_
_entity.id
_entity.type
_entity.pdbx_description
1 polymer ?
#
loop_
_entity_poly.entity_id
_entity_poly.type
_entity_poly.pdbx_seq_one_letter_code
_entity_poly.pdbx_strand_id
1 'polypeptide(L)'
;MECKPPRCQCKNGFVRNSQGKCVARNSCPKCGKNQVWRQCSGCEGSCKNPFPICTADCKPPRCQCQLGFVRDKNGECVAVESCPLA
;
A
#
# COMPACT_ATOMS: atom_id res chain seq x y z
N MET A 1 -13.75 31.65 -8.64
CA MET A 1 -13.81 30.27 -8.12
C MET A 1 -14.90 29.55 -8.89
N GLU A 2 -14.54 28.59 -9.73
CA GLU A 2 -15.51 27.81 -10.51
C GLU A 2 -16.03 26.63 -9.68
N CYS A 3 -17.35 26.54 -9.53
CA CYS A 3 -18.00 25.36 -8.94
C CYS A 3 -18.04 24.24 -9.99
N LYS A 4 -17.36 23.12 -9.72
CA LYS A 4 -17.46 21.90 -10.54
C LYS A 4 -18.86 21.26 -10.42
N PRO A 5 -19.30 20.44 -11.40
CA PRO A 5 -20.60 19.78 -11.36
C PRO A 5 -20.84 19.02 -10.04
N PRO A 6 -22.06 19.06 -9.48
CA PRO A 6 -22.36 18.34 -8.24
C PRO A 6 -22.23 16.83 -8.45
N ARG A 7 -21.67 16.13 -7.46
CA ARG A 7 -21.52 14.66 -7.45
C ARG A 7 -21.90 14.06 -6.09
N CYS A 8 -22.47 12.85 -6.09
CA CYS A 8 -22.73 12.11 -4.86
C CYS A 8 -21.41 11.75 -4.14
N GLN A 9 -21.29 12.22 -2.90
CA GLN A 9 -20.17 11.89 -2.01
C GLN A 9 -20.62 10.86 -0.96
N CYS A 10 -19.67 10.10 -0.42
CA CYS A 10 -19.96 9.23 0.72
C CYS A 10 -20.27 10.07 1.96
N LYS A 11 -21.15 9.56 2.84
CA LYS A 11 -21.42 10.17 4.15
C LYS A 11 -20.14 10.29 4.97
N ASN A 12 -20.13 11.20 5.95
CA ASN A 12 -19.01 11.33 6.89
C ASN A 12 -18.65 9.98 7.53
N GLY A 13 -17.37 9.62 7.51
CA GLY A 13 -16.86 8.33 7.99
C GLY A 13 -16.84 7.19 6.97
N PHE A 14 -17.34 7.41 5.74
CA PHE A 14 -17.36 6.43 4.66
C PHE A 14 -16.47 6.85 3.48
N VAL A 15 -15.90 5.86 2.78
CA VAL A 15 -15.03 6.05 1.60
C VAL A 15 -15.46 5.12 0.47
N ARG A 16 -15.21 5.49 -0.79
CA ARG A 16 -15.50 4.61 -1.93
C ARG A 16 -14.45 3.51 -2.03
N ASN A 17 -14.88 2.25 -2.07
CA ASN A 17 -14.02 1.11 -2.38
C ASN A 17 -13.82 0.94 -3.90
N SER A 18 -13.05 -0.07 -4.30
CA SER A 18 -12.79 -0.41 -5.72
C SER A 18 -14.03 -0.81 -6.52
N GLN A 19 -15.13 -1.21 -5.85
CA GLN A 19 -16.42 -1.48 -6.48
C GLN A 19 -17.31 -0.23 -6.57
N GLY A 20 -16.79 0.95 -6.19
CA GLY A 20 -17.53 2.20 -6.20
C GLY A 20 -18.53 2.38 -5.04
N LYS A 21 -18.61 1.43 -4.10
CA LYS A 21 -19.51 1.47 -2.94
C LYS A 21 -18.91 2.26 -1.78
N CYS A 22 -19.74 2.99 -1.04
CA CYS A 22 -19.33 3.66 0.19
C CYS A 22 -19.24 2.64 1.34
N VAL A 23 -18.05 2.41 1.87
CA VAL A 23 -17.76 1.51 3.00
C VAL A 23 -17.19 2.29 4.17
N ALA A 24 -17.37 1.81 5.40
CA ALA A 24 -16.84 2.47 6.58
C ALA A 24 -15.31 2.57 6.48
N ARG A 25 -14.73 3.72 6.86
CA ARG A 25 -13.26 3.91 6.79
C ARG A 25 -12.50 2.84 7.59
N ASN A 26 -13.11 2.33 8.66
CA ASN A 26 -12.54 1.28 9.52
C ASN A 26 -12.59 -0.12 8.89
N SER A 27 -13.33 -0.33 7.80
CA SER A 27 -13.33 -1.58 7.03
C SER A 27 -12.23 -1.61 5.97
N CYS A 28 -11.43 -0.55 5.83
CA CYS A 28 -10.23 -0.59 5.00
C CYS A 28 -9.22 -1.58 5.60
N PRO A 29 -8.55 -2.39 4.77
CA PRO A 29 -7.47 -3.26 5.23
C PRO A 29 -6.43 -2.45 6.01
N LYS A 30 -6.11 -2.91 7.23
CA LYS A 30 -5.08 -2.31 8.06
C LYS A 30 -3.75 -2.97 7.75
N CYS A 31 -2.75 -2.16 7.43
CA CYS A 31 -1.37 -2.63 7.24
C CYS A 31 -0.50 -2.22 8.42
N GLY A 32 0.62 -2.92 8.60
CA GLY A 32 1.60 -2.61 9.63
C GLY A 32 2.35 -1.32 9.35
N LYS A 33 3.33 -1.02 10.22
CA LYS A 33 4.21 0.14 10.07
C LYS A 33 4.91 0.09 8.70
N ASN A 34 4.97 1.25 8.03
CA ASN A 34 5.61 1.42 6.72
C ASN A 34 5.08 0.50 5.60
N GLN A 35 3.84 0.03 5.73
CA GLN A 35 3.16 -0.77 4.71
C GLN A 35 1.97 -0.01 4.14
N VAL A 36 1.59 -0.37 2.91
CA VAL A 36 0.42 0.15 2.21
C VAL A 36 -0.34 -1.01 1.59
N TRP A 37 -1.67 -0.99 1.71
CA TRP A 37 -2.51 -1.96 1.03
C TRP A 37 -2.47 -1.71 -0.46
N ARG A 38 -2.06 -2.71 -1.24
CA ARG A 38 -2.06 -2.67 -2.70
C ARG A 38 -3.04 -3.71 -3.22
N GLN A 39 -4.01 -3.27 -4.02
CA GLN A 39 -4.95 -4.17 -4.69
C GLN A 39 -4.25 -5.02 -5.77
N CYS A 40 -3.34 -4.39 -6.51
CA CYS A 40 -2.40 -5.02 -7.41
C CYS A 40 -1.03 -4.85 -6.75
N SER A 41 -0.55 -5.87 -6.05
CA SER A 41 0.76 -5.79 -5.39
C SER A 41 1.88 -6.12 -6.37
N GLY A 42 3.07 -5.62 -6.09
CA GLY A 42 4.26 -5.88 -6.90
C GLY A 42 5.28 -6.76 -6.18
N CYS A 43 6.47 -6.83 -6.78
CA CYS A 43 7.66 -7.26 -6.06
C CYS A 43 8.01 -6.25 -4.96
N GLU A 44 8.66 -6.73 -3.92
CA GLU A 44 9.06 -5.94 -2.77
C GLU A 44 10.53 -6.23 -2.51
N GLY A 45 11.32 -5.17 -2.29
CA GLY A 45 12.72 -5.32 -1.95
C GLY A 45 12.89 -5.96 -0.57
N SER A 46 14.05 -6.57 -0.37
CA SER A 46 14.51 -7.07 0.92
C SER A 46 15.86 -6.45 1.25
N CYS A 47 16.31 -6.55 2.50
CA CYS A 47 17.66 -6.09 2.84
C CYS A 47 18.78 -6.76 2.02
N LYS A 48 18.55 -7.96 1.48
CA LYS A 48 19.51 -8.65 0.59
C LYS A 48 19.45 -8.18 -0.86
N ASN A 49 18.28 -7.72 -1.28
CA ASN A 49 18.05 -7.21 -2.63
C ASN A 49 17.01 -6.08 -2.57
N PRO A 50 17.45 -4.83 -2.32
CA PRO A 50 16.54 -3.70 -2.15
C PRO A 50 15.80 -3.32 -3.44
N PHE A 51 16.40 -3.61 -4.59
CA PHE A 51 15.87 -3.25 -5.91
C PHE A 51 15.69 -4.50 -6.80
N PRO A 52 14.74 -5.39 -6.47
CA PRO A 52 14.51 -6.59 -7.27
C PRO A 52 13.93 -6.22 -8.62
N ILE A 53 14.45 -6.84 -9.68
CA ILE A 53 13.83 -6.80 -11.00
C ILE A 53 12.50 -7.55 -10.92
N CYS A 54 11.41 -6.94 -11.37
CA CYS A 54 10.13 -7.63 -11.44
C CYS A 54 9.30 -7.25 -12.65
N THR A 55 8.43 -8.18 -13.02
CA THR A 55 7.45 -8.00 -14.09
C THR A 55 6.36 -7.03 -13.64
N ALA A 56 5.67 -6.43 -14.61
CA ALA A 56 4.53 -5.54 -14.36
C ALA A 56 3.24 -6.29 -13.97
N ASP A 57 3.33 -7.59 -13.72
CA ASP A 57 2.18 -8.43 -13.38
C ASP A 57 1.63 -8.09 -12.00
N CYS A 58 0.31 -8.01 -11.91
CA CYS A 58 -0.38 -7.83 -10.64
C CYS A 58 -0.30 -9.11 -9.81
N LYS A 59 0.42 -9.05 -8.69
CA LYS A 59 0.33 -10.07 -7.64
C LYS A 59 -0.93 -9.84 -6.79
N PRO A 60 -1.40 -10.88 -6.06
CA PRO A 60 -2.59 -10.77 -5.23
C PRO A 60 -2.57 -9.57 -4.27
N PRO A 61 -3.75 -9.05 -3.87
CA PRO A 61 -3.84 -7.96 -2.92
C PRO A 61 -3.14 -8.27 -1.59
N ARG A 62 -2.26 -7.38 -1.13
CA ARG A 62 -1.59 -7.52 0.17
C ARG A 62 -1.08 -6.19 0.70
N CYS A 63 -0.69 -6.19 1.98
CA CYS A 63 0.16 -5.14 2.53
C CYS A 63 1.58 -5.27 1.98
N GLN A 64 2.04 -4.23 1.30
CA GLN A 64 3.37 -4.14 0.69
C GLN A 64 4.10 -2.94 1.31
N CYS A 65 5.42 -3.03 1.49
CA CYS A 65 6.28 -1.97 1.97
C CYS A 65 6.10 -0.74 1.10
N GLN A 66 6.09 0.41 1.75
CA GLN A 66 6.07 1.69 1.08
C GLN A 66 7.38 1.88 0.29
N LEU A 67 7.36 2.79 -0.69
CA LEU A 67 8.57 3.13 -1.45
C LEU A 67 9.65 3.65 -0.48
N GLY A 68 10.89 3.18 -0.65
CA GLY A 68 11.99 3.46 0.28
C GLY A 68 12.10 2.50 1.47
N PHE A 69 11.17 1.54 1.61
CA PHE A 69 11.20 0.51 2.64
C PHE A 69 11.33 -0.88 2.01
N VAL A 70 12.04 -1.77 2.71
CA VAL A 70 12.26 -3.17 2.32
C VAL A 70 11.85 -4.11 3.43
N ARG A 71 11.45 -5.33 3.06
CA ARG A 71 11.05 -6.34 4.03
C ARG A 71 12.28 -6.99 4.65
N ASP A 72 12.36 -6.98 5.97
CA ASP A 72 13.41 -7.63 6.73
C ASP A 72 13.11 -9.13 6.95
N LYS A 73 14.01 -9.81 7.67
CA LYS A 73 13.87 -11.25 8.01
C LYS A 73 12.72 -11.54 8.98
N ASN A 74 12.25 -10.54 9.72
CA ASN A 74 11.15 -10.65 10.67
C ASN A 74 9.79 -10.37 10.00
N GLY A 75 9.80 -9.98 8.72
CA GLY A 75 8.61 -9.63 7.96
C GLY A 75 8.17 -8.17 8.12
N GLU A 76 8.98 -7.33 8.76
CA GLU A 76 8.72 -5.90 8.97
C GLU A 76 9.29 -5.06 7.83
N CYS A 77 8.67 -3.92 7.57
CA CYS A 77 9.15 -2.96 6.56
C CYS A 77 10.06 -1.92 7.22
N VAL A 78 11.36 -2.05 6.99
CA VAL A 78 12.41 -1.16 7.50
C VAL A 78 12.94 -0.29 6.38
N ALA A 79 13.49 0.87 6.74
CA ALA A 79 14.13 1.73 5.75
C ALA A 79 15.38 1.02 5.19
N VAL A 80 15.70 1.21 3.92
CA VAL A 80 16.82 0.50 3.28
C VAL A 80 18.14 0.75 4.02
N GLU A 81 18.34 1.98 4.49
CA GLU A 81 19.49 2.41 5.29
C GLU A 81 19.57 1.74 6.68
N SER A 82 18.46 1.20 7.18
CA SER A 82 18.41 0.47 8.46
C SER A 82 18.71 -1.01 8.30
N CYS A 83 18.93 -1.49 7.07
CA CYS A 83 19.36 -2.86 6.86
C CYS A 83 20.76 -3.07 7.45
N PRO A 84 21.01 -4.18 8.17
CA PRO A 84 22.35 -4.49 8.65
C PRO A 84 23.27 -4.59 7.43
N LEU A 85 24.36 -3.82 7.46
CA LEU A 85 25.44 -3.94 6.49
C LEU A 85 25.94 -5.38 6.57
N ALA A 86 25.73 -6.13 5.49
CA ALA A 86 26.24 -7.49 5.35
C ALA A 86 27.76 -7.46 5.17
#